data_AF-A0A107CK23-F1
#
_entry.id   AF-A0A107CK23-F1
#
_cell.length_a   1.000
_cell.length_b   1.000
_cell.length_c   1.000
_cell.angle_alpha   90.00
_cell.angle_beta   90.00
_cell.angle_gamma   90.00
#
_symmetry.space_group_name_H-M   'P 1'
#
loop_
_entity.id
_entity.type
_entity.pdbx_description
1 polymer ?
#
loop_
_entity_poly.entity_id
_entity_poly.type
_entity_poly.pdbx_seq_one_letter_code
_entity_poly.pdbx_strand_id
1 'polypeptide(L)'
;MRAGGAPRTVSCGVVILDAAGRVFLAHATDTTHWDIPKGQGEPGEAPIDAALRELLEETGIALAPERLVDLGRFVYRQEKDLHLFAVRVADDELDLARCVCTSLFPSRRDGTMIPEMDAYRWTAPGDVDAYASRSLARLFRTTLSLADLHRRLPRA
;
A
#
# COMPACT_ATOMS: atom_id res chain seq x y z
N MET A 1 -4.74 21.44 31.08
CA MET A 1 -4.79 21.37 29.60
C MET A 1 -3.53 20.65 29.15
N ARG A 2 -3.59 19.38 28.75
CA ARG A 2 -2.40 18.61 28.33
C ARG A 2 -2.25 18.70 26.81
N ALA A 3 -1.03 19.09 26.42
CA ALA A 3 -0.40 19.17 25.10
C ALA A 3 -1.22 18.67 23.90
N GLY A 4 -1.44 19.57 22.93
CA GLY A 4 -1.83 19.20 21.57
C GLY A 4 -0.76 18.30 20.95
N GLY A 5 -1.14 17.10 20.55
CA GLY A 5 -0.24 16.17 19.87
C GLY A 5 0.23 16.74 18.53
N ALA A 6 1.44 16.39 18.12
CA ALA A 6 1.99 16.74 16.81
C ALA A 6 1.01 16.34 15.69
N PRO A 7 0.91 17.14 14.61
CA PRO A 7 0.01 16.84 13.50
C PRO A 7 0.35 15.48 12.89
N ARG A 8 -0.69 14.65 12.70
CA ARG A 8 -0.57 13.32 12.10
C ARG A 8 -0.33 13.45 10.60
N THR A 9 0.70 12.78 10.09
CA THR A 9 0.91 12.66 8.64
C THR A 9 -0.10 11.69 8.05
N VAL A 10 -0.51 11.91 6.81
CA VAL A 10 -1.39 10.99 6.06
C VAL A 10 -0.60 10.43 4.90
N SER A 11 -0.55 9.11 4.81
CA SER A 11 -0.15 8.45 3.57
C SER A 11 -1.37 7.91 2.83
N CYS A 12 -1.31 7.98 1.51
CA CYS A 12 -2.35 7.50 0.61
C CYS A 12 -1.83 6.22 -0.04
N GLY A 13 -2.65 5.17 -0.12
CA GLY A 13 -2.20 3.87 -0.62
C GLY A 13 -3.31 3.02 -1.22
N VAL A 14 -2.91 1.99 -1.96
CA VAL A 14 -3.82 1.11 -2.70
C VAL A 14 -3.71 -0.34 -2.20
N VAL A 15 -4.83 -0.90 -1.76
CA VAL A 15 -4.96 -2.34 -1.49
C VAL A 15 -5.45 -3.03 -2.76
N ILE A 16 -4.56 -3.73 -3.44
CA ILE A 16 -4.88 -4.49 -4.64
C ILE A 16 -5.14 -5.94 -4.25
N LEU A 17 -6.30 -6.46 -4.63
CA LEU A 17 -6.67 -7.88 -4.49
C LEU A 17 -6.78 -8.53 -5.87
N ASP A 18 -6.32 -9.77 -6.00
CA ASP A 18 -6.62 -10.58 -7.17
C ASP A 18 -7.97 -11.31 -7.04
N ALA A 19 -8.34 -12.10 -8.07
CA ALA A 19 -9.58 -12.87 -8.07
C ALA A 19 -9.64 -13.94 -6.96
N ALA A 20 -8.49 -14.41 -6.47
CA ALA A 20 -8.36 -15.34 -5.37
C ALA A 20 -8.39 -14.66 -3.99
N GLY A 21 -8.46 -13.33 -3.92
CA GLY A 21 -8.42 -12.55 -2.69
C GLY A 21 -7.04 -12.46 -2.04
N ARG A 22 -5.97 -12.77 -2.77
CA ARG A 22 -4.59 -12.50 -2.33
C ARG A 22 -4.32 -11.01 -2.46
N VAL A 23 -3.59 -10.45 -1.50
CA VAL A 23 -3.19 -9.04 -1.50
C VAL A 23 -1.83 -8.87 -2.15
N PHE A 24 -1.70 -7.86 -3.01
CA PHE A 24 -0.41 -7.43 -3.56
C PHE A 24 0.40 -6.74 -2.47
N LEU A 25 1.66 -7.14 -2.30
CA LEU A 25 2.61 -6.45 -1.42
C LEU A 25 3.93 -6.19 -2.14
N ALA A 26 4.55 -5.08 -1.81
CA ALA A 26 5.91 -4.71 -2.20
C ALA A 26 6.86 -4.86 -0.99
N HIS A 27 8.05 -5.40 -1.22
CA HIS A 27 9.09 -5.52 -0.21
C HIS A 27 9.84 -4.21 -0.08
N ALA A 28 9.87 -3.65 1.14
CA ALA A 28 10.64 -2.45 1.40
C ALA A 28 12.13 -2.80 1.45
N THR A 29 12.90 -2.24 0.52
CA THR A 29 14.33 -2.50 0.38
C THR A 29 15.06 -2.25 1.70
N ASP A 30 16.09 -3.06 1.98
CA ASP A 30 16.85 -3.03 3.24
C ASP A 30 16.07 -3.34 4.52
N THR A 31 14.86 -3.88 4.38
CA THR A 31 14.08 -4.35 5.52
C THR A 31 13.74 -5.84 5.38
N THR A 32 12.93 -6.34 6.31
CA THR A 32 12.30 -7.68 6.21
C THR A 32 10.79 -7.55 5.99
N HIS A 33 10.31 -6.34 5.75
CA HIS A 33 8.91 -6.00 5.78
C HIS A 33 8.36 -5.80 4.39
N TRP A 34 7.17 -6.33 4.20
CA TRP A 34 6.34 -6.08 3.04
C TRP A 34 5.24 -5.09 3.43
N ASP A 35 4.83 -4.23 2.51
CA ASP A 35 3.75 -3.27 2.71
C ASP A 35 2.91 -3.13 1.43
N ILE A 36 1.78 -2.45 1.53
CA ILE A 36 1.06 -2.00 0.34
C ILE A 36 1.76 -0.78 -0.26
N PRO A 37 1.62 -0.53 -1.58
CA PRO A 37 2.09 0.69 -2.18
C PRO A 37 1.41 1.91 -1.56
N LYS A 38 2.20 2.86 -1.06
CA LYS A 38 1.72 4.08 -0.38
C LYS A 38 2.86 5.07 -0.14
N GLY A 39 2.52 6.34 -0.18
CA GLY A 39 3.41 7.40 0.29
C GLY A 39 2.64 8.63 0.74
N GLN A 40 3.36 9.72 1.02
CA GLN A 40 2.74 10.93 1.58
C GLN A 40 2.11 11.74 0.46
N GLY A 41 0.93 12.31 0.71
CA GLY A 41 0.34 13.28 -0.21
C GLY A 41 1.10 14.61 -0.17
N GLU A 42 1.23 15.25 -1.31
CA GLU A 42 1.79 16.59 -1.44
C GLU A 42 0.77 17.67 -1.01
N PRO A 43 1.22 18.89 -0.65
CA PRO A 43 0.31 19.98 -0.30
C PRO A 43 -0.68 20.31 -1.42
N GLY A 44 -1.97 20.08 -1.18
CA GLY A 44 -3.04 20.32 -2.15
C GLY A 44 -3.33 19.15 -3.11
N GLU A 45 -2.55 18.07 -3.03
CA GLU A 45 -2.79 16.83 -3.79
C GLU A 45 -4.03 16.09 -3.26
N ALA A 46 -4.89 15.62 -4.15
CA ALA A 46 -6.02 14.80 -3.72
C ALA A 46 -5.53 13.43 -3.24
N PRO A 47 -6.15 12.81 -2.21
CA PRO A 47 -5.69 11.52 -1.70
C PRO A 47 -5.62 10.42 -2.75
N ILE A 48 -6.53 10.41 -3.73
CA ILE A 48 -6.54 9.42 -4.82
C ILE A 48 -5.36 9.63 -5.79
N ASP A 49 -5.00 10.87 -6.07
CA ASP A 49 -3.89 11.21 -6.95
C ASP A 49 -2.57 10.79 -6.30
N ALA A 50 -2.42 11.07 -5.00
CA ALA A 50 -1.28 10.61 -4.21
C ALA A 50 -1.18 9.07 -4.21
N ALA A 51 -2.28 8.36 -3.99
CA ALA A 51 -2.28 6.89 -3.99
C ALA A 51 -1.90 6.29 -5.36
N LEU A 52 -2.36 6.91 -6.46
CA LEU A 52 -2.05 6.46 -7.82
C LEU A 52 -0.62 6.79 -8.24
N ARG A 53 -0.11 7.98 -7.88
CA ARG A 53 1.29 8.37 -8.10
C ARG A 53 2.23 7.41 -7.39
N GLU A 54 2.00 7.16 -6.11
CA GLU A 54 2.82 6.25 -5.30
C GLU A 54 2.74 4.82 -5.81
N LEU A 55 1.55 4.35 -6.23
CA LEU A 55 1.42 3.04 -6.87
C LEU A 55 2.29 2.95 -8.13
N LEU A 56 2.27 3.97 -8.99
CA LEU A 56 3.08 4.01 -10.19
C LEU A 56 4.58 4.06 -9.87
N GLU A 57 5.00 4.91 -8.93
CA GLU A 57 6.40 5.10 -8.56
C GLU A 57 7.01 3.88 -7.84
N GLU A 58 6.23 3.20 -7.00
CA GLU A 58 6.71 2.07 -6.21
C GLU A 58 6.60 0.73 -6.96
N THR A 59 5.78 0.64 -8.01
CA THR A 59 5.48 -0.66 -8.64
C THR A 59 5.42 -0.65 -10.16
N GLY A 60 5.33 0.52 -10.80
CA GLY A 60 5.08 0.65 -12.24
C GLY A 60 3.64 0.34 -12.66
N ILE A 61 2.73 0.03 -11.71
CA ILE A 61 1.32 -0.25 -11.99
C ILE A 61 0.57 1.06 -12.20
N ALA A 62 -0.14 1.16 -13.33
CA ALA A 62 -1.04 2.27 -13.62
C ALA A 62 -2.50 1.79 -13.59
N LEU A 63 -3.34 2.45 -12.79
CA LEU A 63 -4.78 2.18 -12.69
C LEU A 63 -5.57 3.47 -12.93
N ALA A 64 -6.75 3.33 -13.52
CA ALA A 64 -7.68 4.45 -13.65
C ALA A 64 -8.38 4.74 -12.30
N PRO A 65 -8.54 6.01 -11.90
CA PRO A 65 -9.13 6.37 -10.60
C PRO A 65 -10.56 5.84 -10.42
N GLU A 66 -11.33 5.70 -11.50
CA GLU A 66 -12.72 5.21 -11.46
C GLU A 66 -12.82 3.74 -11.04
N ARG A 67 -11.70 3.00 -11.09
CA ARG A 67 -11.64 1.60 -10.62
C ARG A 67 -11.42 1.50 -9.12
N LEU A 68 -10.97 2.57 -8.47
CA LEU A 68 -10.65 2.58 -7.06
C LEU A 68 -11.89 2.83 -6.21
N VAL A 69 -12.08 1.99 -5.19
CA VAL A 69 -13.06 2.21 -4.14
C VAL A 69 -12.36 2.89 -2.97
N ASP A 70 -12.83 4.07 -2.57
CA ASP A 70 -12.35 4.78 -1.39
C ASP A 70 -12.80 4.04 -0.10
N LEU A 71 -11.83 3.64 0.72
CA LEU A 71 -12.06 2.97 2.00
C LEU A 71 -12.00 3.95 3.19
N GLY A 72 -11.61 5.20 2.94
CA GLY A 72 -11.45 6.24 3.93
C GLY A 72 -10.15 6.16 4.71
N ARG A 73 -10.14 6.84 5.87
CA ARG A 73 -8.96 7.04 6.70
C ARG A 73 -8.90 6.07 7.88
N PHE A 74 -7.73 5.48 8.08
CA PHE A 74 -7.44 4.50 9.12
C PHE A 74 -6.28 4.97 10.01
N VAL A 75 -6.42 4.75 11.31
CA VAL A 75 -5.31 4.91 12.27
C VAL A 75 -4.27 3.81 12.03
N TYR A 76 -3.05 4.19 11.65
CA TYR A 76 -2.01 3.22 11.29
C TYR A 76 -0.89 3.09 12.34
N ARG A 77 -0.18 4.17 12.63
CA ARG A 77 0.83 4.27 13.72
C ARG A 77 0.57 5.53 14.53
N GLN A 78 1.26 5.76 15.64
CA GLN A 78 0.98 6.89 16.56
C GLN A 78 1.01 8.27 15.89
N GLU A 79 1.81 8.46 14.86
CA GLU A 79 2.00 9.75 14.17
C GLU A 79 1.52 9.72 12.71
N LYS A 80 0.92 8.61 12.27
CA LYS A 80 0.61 8.36 10.87
C LYS A 80 -0.75 7.71 10.67
N ASP A 81 -1.56 8.31 9.81
CA ASP A 81 -2.80 7.77 9.25
C ASP A 81 -2.58 7.22 7.84
N LEU A 82 -3.49 6.34 7.41
CA LEU A 82 -3.60 5.91 6.03
C LEU A 82 -4.95 6.31 5.45
N HIS A 83 -4.97 6.96 4.29
CA HIS A 83 -6.15 7.02 3.45
C HIS A 83 -6.02 5.92 2.40
N LEU A 84 -6.93 4.93 2.42
CA LEU A 84 -6.79 3.74 1.59
C LEU A 84 -7.83 3.70 0.49
N PHE A 85 -7.37 3.27 -0.67
CA PHE A 85 -8.20 2.88 -1.79
C PHE A 85 -8.04 1.38 -2.03
N ALA A 86 -9.00 0.77 -2.71
CA ALA A 86 -8.91 -0.64 -3.05
C ALA A 86 -9.47 -0.95 -4.43
N VAL A 87 -8.93 -2.00 -5.03
CA VAL A 87 -9.34 -2.52 -6.33
C VAL A 87 -9.22 -4.04 -6.32
N ARG A 88 -10.09 -4.70 -7.07
CA ARG A 88 -9.87 -6.07 -7.48
C ARG A 88 -9.46 -6.09 -8.95
N VAL A 89 -8.37 -6.77 -9.25
CA VAL A 89 -7.87 -6.99 -10.61
C VAL A 89 -8.29 -8.37 -11.13
N ALA A 90 -8.42 -8.50 -12.44
CA ALA A 90 -8.65 -9.79 -13.09
C ALA A 90 -7.40 -10.68 -12.99
N ASP A 91 -7.60 -11.98 -13.21
CA ASP A 91 -6.46 -12.89 -13.38
C ASP A 91 -5.61 -12.42 -14.57
N ASP A 92 -4.29 -12.50 -14.42
CA ASP A 92 -3.28 -12.08 -15.40
C ASP A 92 -3.32 -10.60 -15.82
N GLU A 93 -4.13 -9.76 -15.17
CA GLU A 93 -4.15 -8.31 -15.42
C GLU A 93 -2.82 -7.65 -15.00
N LEU A 94 -2.22 -8.16 -13.92
CA LEU A 94 -0.94 -7.68 -13.39
C LEU A 94 0.11 -8.78 -13.48
N ASP A 95 1.18 -8.50 -14.22
CA ASP A 95 2.38 -9.32 -14.27
C ASP A 95 3.45 -8.76 -13.32
N LEU A 96 3.70 -9.47 -12.22
CA LEU A 96 4.69 -9.07 -11.21
C LEU A 96 6.10 -8.95 -11.78
N ALA A 97 6.43 -9.66 -12.86
CA ALA A 97 7.75 -9.55 -13.50
C ALA A 97 7.95 -8.20 -14.21
N ARG A 98 6.87 -7.44 -14.44
CA ARG A 98 6.91 -6.09 -15.02
C ARG A 98 6.92 -5.00 -13.96
N CYS A 99 6.78 -5.35 -12.68
CA CYS A 99 6.81 -4.37 -11.62
C CYS A 99 8.22 -3.80 -11.44
N VAL A 100 8.30 -2.47 -11.33
CA VAL A 100 9.55 -1.73 -11.18
C VAL A 100 9.32 -0.52 -10.29
N CYS A 101 10.25 -0.29 -9.37
CA CYS A 101 10.22 0.90 -8.52
C CYS A 101 11.15 1.95 -9.13
N THR A 102 10.62 3.16 -9.29
CA THR A 102 11.35 4.34 -9.78
C THR A 102 11.61 5.37 -8.69
N SER A 103 10.96 5.26 -7.52
CA SER A 103 11.32 6.07 -6.36
C SER A 103 12.59 5.55 -5.69
N LEU A 104 13.44 6.48 -5.23
CA LEU A 104 14.74 6.18 -4.64
C LEU A 104 14.87 6.81 -3.26
N PHE A 105 15.51 6.08 -2.34
CA PHE A 105 15.89 6.60 -1.03
C PHE A 105 17.38 6.31 -0.73
N PRO A 106 18.03 7.10 0.15
CA PRO A 106 19.40 6.82 0.55
C PRO A 106 19.45 5.58 1.43
N SER A 107 20.20 4.57 0.98
CA SER A 107 20.57 3.37 1.74
C SER A 107 21.07 3.73 3.14
N ARG A 108 20.60 3.01 4.16
CA ARG A 108 21.05 3.21 5.54
C ARG A 108 22.48 2.77 5.79
N ARG A 109 23.06 1.96 4.90
CA ARG A 109 24.40 1.41 5.06
C ARG A 109 25.48 2.39 4.63
N ASP A 110 25.27 3.06 3.50
CA ASP A 110 26.30 3.83 2.80
C ASP A 110 25.78 5.11 2.13
N GLY A 111 24.47 5.38 2.17
CA GLY A 111 23.84 6.56 1.56
C GLY A 111 23.62 6.46 0.05
N THR A 112 23.95 5.32 -0.58
CA THR A 112 23.69 5.10 -2.01
C THR A 112 22.19 5.16 -2.29
N MET A 113 21.79 5.85 -3.37
CA MET A 113 20.37 5.91 -3.77
C MET A 113 19.94 4.55 -4.32
N ILE A 114 18.96 3.92 -3.66
CA ILE A 114 18.43 2.60 -4.01
C ILE A 114 16.90 2.67 -4.14
N PRO A 115 16.27 1.80 -4.94
CA PRO A 115 14.82 1.74 -5.04
C PRO A 115 14.15 1.53 -3.68
N GLU A 116 13.02 2.19 -3.44
CA GLU A 116 12.24 1.99 -2.21
C GLU A 116 11.68 0.57 -2.09
N MET A 117 11.33 -0.03 -3.23
CA MET A 117 10.85 -1.41 -3.32
C MET A 117 11.71 -2.25 -4.26
N ASP A 118 12.07 -3.47 -3.84
CA ASP A 118 12.98 -4.36 -4.58
C ASP A 118 12.35 -5.73 -4.96
N ALA A 119 11.16 -6.04 -4.45
CA ALA A 119 10.43 -7.26 -4.80
C ALA A 119 8.91 -7.11 -4.63
N TYR A 120 8.14 -7.95 -5.33
CA TYR A 120 6.67 -7.90 -5.36
C TYR A 120 6.08 -9.29 -5.22
N ARG A 121 4.89 -9.39 -4.61
CA ARG A 121 4.22 -10.67 -4.43
C ARG A 121 2.71 -10.56 -4.25
N TRP A 122 2.02 -11.63 -4.62
CA TRP A 122 0.69 -11.95 -4.10
C TRP A 122 0.82 -12.70 -2.77
N THR A 123 0.03 -12.31 -1.78
CA THR A 123 0.04 -12.91 -0.44
C THR A 123 -1.37 -13.32 -0.03
N ALA A 124 -1.56 -14.58 0.34
CA ALA A 124 -2.85 -15.03 0.86
C ALA A 124 -3.16 -14.32 2.19
N PRO A 125 -4.44 -14.03 2.51
CA PRO A 125 -4.79 -13.34 3.75
C PRO A 125 -4.24 -14.00 5.03
N GLY A 126 -4.17 -15.34 5.04
CA GLY A 126 -3.61 -16.10 6.17
C GLY A 126 -2.09 -15.97 6.34
N ASP A 127 -1.37 -15.56 5.30
CA ASP A 127 0.09 -15.45 5.29
C ASP A 127 0.60 -14.02 5.51
N VAL A 128 -0.31 -13.03 5.54
CA VAL A 128 0.04 -11.60 5.71
C VAL A 128 0.95 -11.39 6.92
N ASP A 129 0.65 -12.00 8.06
CA ASP A 129 1.41 -11.81 9.30
C ASP A 129 2.87 -12.30 9.19
N ALA A 130 3.18 -13.18 8.23
CA ALA A 130 4.53 -13.68 8.00
C ALA A 130 5.41 -12.72 7.19
N TYR A 131 4.82 -11.75 6.48
CA TYR A 131 5.53 -10.86 5.55
C TYR A 131 5.33 -9.38 5.87
N ALA A 132 4.10 -8.99 6.17
CA ALA A 132 3.73 -7.60 6.31
C ALA A 132 4.34 -6.96 7.56
N SER A 133 4.53 -5.64 7.53
CA SER A 133 4.86 -4.90 8.75
C SER A 133 3.77 -5.11 9.82
N ARG A 134 4.15 -5.11 11.12
CA ARG A 134 3.20 -5.36 12.23
C ARG A 134 1.97 -4.45 12.20
N SER A 135 2.14 -3.21 11.75
CA SER A 135 1.05 -2.24 11.64
C SER A 135 0.06 -2.61 10.53
N LEU A 136 0.56 -3.04 9.36
CA LEU A 136 -0.28 -3.45 8.24
C LEU A 136 -1.01 -4.76 8.56
N ALA A 137 -0.27 -5.75 9.06
CA ALA A 137 -0.82 -7.01 9.55
C ALA A 137 -1.95 -6.78 10.56
N ARG A 138 -1.72 -5.90 11.56
CA ARG A 138 -2.75 -5.52 12.52
C ARG A 138 -3.95 -4.86 11.86
N LEU A 139 -3.73 -3.90 10.95
CA LEU A 139 -4.82 -3.21 10.26
C LEU A 139 -5.75 -4.21 9.54
N PHE A 140 -5.17 -5.14 8.78
CA PHE A 140 -5.96 -6.15 8.07
C PHE A 140 -6.67 -7.13 9.00
N ARG A 141 -6.03 -7.49 10.13
CA ARG A 141 -6.63 -8.40 11.11
C ARG A 141 -7.76 -7.77 11.93
N THR A 142 -7.67 -6.48 12.27
CA THR A 142 -8.59 -5.87 13.24
C THR A 142 -9.63 -4.94 12.64
N THR A 143 -9.33 -4.31 11.51
CA THR A 143 -10.11 -3.16 11.01
C THR A 143 -10.52 -3.33 9.55
N LEU A 144 -9.62 -3.83 8.70
CA LEU A 144 -9.84 -3.98 7.27
C LEU A 144 -9.66 -5.44 6.83
N SER A 145 -10.68 -6.26 7.09
CA SER A 145 -10.70 -7.67 6.67
C SER A 145 -10.56 -7.79 5.15
N LEU A 146 -9.47 -8.43 4.68
CA LEU A 146 -9.22 -8.66 3.25
C LEU A 146 -10.31 -9.53 2.62
N ALA A 147 -10.85 -10.49 3.37
CA ALA A 147 -11.93 -11.36 2.90
C ALA A 147 -13.25 -10.60 2.69
N ASP A 148 -13.60 -9.68 3.61
CA ASP A 148 -14.77 -8.82 3.45
C ASP A 148 -14.58 -7.81 2.33
N LEU A 149 -13.38 -7.22 2.23
CA LEU A 149 -13.03 -6.30 1.18
C LEU A 149 -13.16 -6.97 -0.20
N HIS A 150 -12.60 -8.16 -0.37
CA HIS A 150 -12.70 -8.94 -1.62
C HIS A 150 -14.14 -9.21 -2.06
N ARG A 151 -15.06 -9.48 -1.10
CA ARG A 151 -16.48 -9.69 -1.40
C ARG A 151 -17.19 -8.41 -1.84
N ARG A 152 -16.78 -7.25 -1.31
CA ARG A 152 -17.42 -5.95 -1.55
C ARG A 152 -16.94 -5.26 -2.81
N LEU A 153 -15.71 -5.51 -3.23
CA LEU A 153 -15.15 -4.89 -4.43
C LEU A 153 -15.88 -5.39 -5.70
N PRO A 154 -16.09 -4.53 -6.70
CA PRO A 154 -16.59 -4.94 -8.01
C PRO A 154 -15.72 -6.04 -8.63
N ARG A 155 -16.31 -6.92 -9.45
CA ARG A 155 -15.51 -7.86 -10.26
C ARG A 155 -14.88 -7.06 -11.41
N ALA A 156 -13.61 -7.34 -11.67
CA ALA A 156 -12.94 -6.86 -12.88
C ALA A 156 -13.56 -7.51 -14.12
#